data_AF-A0A0E0DIA0-F1
#
_entry.id   AF-A0A0E0DIA0-F1
#
_cell.length_a   1.000
_cell.length_b   1.000
_cell.length_c   1.000
_cell.angle_alpha   90.00
_cell.angle_beta   90.00
_cell.angle_gamma   90.00
#
_symmetry.space_group_name_H-M   'P 1'
#
loop_
_entity.id
_entity.type
_entity.pdbx_description
1 polymer ?
#
loop_
_entity_poly.entity_id
_entity_poly.type
_entity_poly.pdbx_seq_one_letter_code
_entity_poly.pdbx_strand_id
1 'polypeptide(L)'
;MAEQTEKAFLKQPKVFLSSKKSGKGKKPGKGGNRFWKSIGLGFKTPREAIEGTYIDKKCPFTGTVSIRGRIIAGTCHSAKMNRTIIVRRNYLHFVKKYQRQVNYHGLYTYVSFPFLRSNIGANLPPCRYEKRHSNIPAHVSPCFRVKEGDHVIIGQCRPLSKTVRFNVLKVIPAGSTGGSGGKKAFTAA
;
A
#
# COMPACT_ATOMS: atom_id res chain seq x y z
N MET A 1 21.32 15.44 9.92
CA MET A 1 21.51 16.03 8.57
C MET A 1 21.09 15.00 7.55
N ALA A 2 20.37 15.36 6.48
CA ALA A 2 20.15 14.41 5.38
C ALA A 2 21.48 14.27 4.64
N GLU A 3 22.21 13.22 4.97
CA GLU A 3 23.55 12.96 4.48
C GLU A 3 23.51 12.78 2.96
N GLN A 4 24.25 13.63 2.24
CA GLN A 4 24.42 13.48 0.81
C GLN A 4 25.41 12.34 0.58
N THR A 5 24.88 11.13 0.48
CA THR A 5 25.67 9.91 0.32
C THR A 5 26.21 9.73 -1.10
N GLU A 6 25.63 10.43 -2.07
CA GLU A 6 25.97 10.30 -3.49
C GLU A 6 26.92 11.42 -3.96
N LYS A 7 27.78 11.08 -4.94
CA LYS A 7 28.73 12.02 -5.56
C LYS A 7 28.03 13.23 -6.22
N ALA A 8 26.79 13.07 -6.66
CA ALA A 8 26.02 14.13 -7.31
C ALA A 8 25.27 14.98 -6.28
N PHE A 9 25.32 16.31 -6.45
CA PHE A 9 24.52 17.24 -5.67
C PHE A 9 23.03 17.09 -5.98
N LEU A 10 22.31 16.42 -5.08
CA LEU A 10 20.86 16.24 -5.20
C LEU A 10 20.17 17.54 -4.77
N LYS A 11 19.29 18.08 -5.64
CA LYS A 11 18.41 19.22 -5.35
C LYS A 11 17.01 18.99 -5.91
N GLN A 12 16.01 19.64 -5.33
CA GLN A 12 14.68 19.69 -5.91
C GLN A 12 14.67 20.61 -7.14
N PRO A 13 14.10 20.21 -8.28
CA PRO A 13 14.18 21.00 -9.51
C PRO A 13 13.35 22.30 -9.44
N LYS A 14 12.26 22.31 -8.67
CA LYS A 14 11.36 23.47 -8.53
C LYS A 14 11.78 24.43 -7.42
N VAL A 15 12.88 24.13 -6.72
CA VAL A 15 13.37 24.92 -5.58
C VAL A 15 14.70 25.57 -5.95
N PHE A 16 14.75 26.89 -5.82
CA PHE A 16 15.99 27.64 -5.94
C PHE A 16 16.66 27.78 -4.57
N LEU A 17 17.87 27.23 -4.42
CA LEU A 17 18.57 27.16 -3.12
C LEU A 17 19.28 28.46 -2.76
N SER A 18 19.84 29.17 -3.74
CA SER A 18 20.63 30.39 -3.51
C SER A 18 19.76 31.65 -3.39
N SER A 19 18.53 31.51 -2.89
CA SER A 19 17.66 32.67 -2.67
C SER A 19 18.21 33.50 -1.51
N LYS A 20 18.27 34.82 -1.66
CA LYS A 20 18.66 35.77 -0.60
C LYS A 20 17.61 35.93 0.52
N LYS A 21 16.60 35.04 0.56
CA LYS A 21 15.51 35.09 1.54
C LYS A 21 16.05 34.73 2.94
N SER A 22 15.79 35.59 3.91
CA SER A 22 16.05 35.37 5.33
C SER A 22 14.79 34.85 6.04
N GLY A 23 14.94 34.19 7.19
CA GLY A 23 13.82 33.76 8.05
C GLY A 23 13.08 32.50 7.61
N LYS A 24 11.77 32.43 7.93
CA LYS A 24 10.90 31.24 7.73
C LYS A 24 10.86 30.75 6.28
N GLY A 25 11.04 31.64 5.32
CA GLY A 25 11.06 31.30 3.90
C GLY A 25 12.24 30.42 3.46
N LYS A 26 13.31 30.27 4.27
CA LYS A 26 14.48 29.44 3.96
C LYS A 26 14.40 28.01 4.53
N LYS A 27 13.63 27.81 5.61
CA LYS A 27 13.48 26.50 6.28
C LYS A 27 12.45 25.63 5.55
N PRO A 28 12.52 24.29 5.58
CA PRO A 28 11.44 23.43 5.11
C PRO A 28 10.20 23.56 6.00
N GLY A 29 9.00 23.49 5.42
CA GLY A 29 7.73 23.64 6.15
C GLY A 29 6.63 24.34 5.33
N LYS A 30 5.48 24.61 5.96
CA LYS A 30 4.41 25.43 5.35
C LYS A 30 4.94 26.85 5.13
N GLY A 31 5.04 27.28 3.87
CA GLY A 31 5.64 28.57 3.48
C GLY A 31 7.18 28.56 3.39
N GLY A 32 7.80 27.38 3.51
CA GLY A 32 9.23 27.18 3.44
C GLY A 32 9.78 26.95 2.02
N ASN A 33 11.11 26.89 1.88
CA ASN A 33 11.79 26.67 0.58
C ASN A 33 11.76 25.20 0.12
N ARG A 34 10.71 24.44 0.40
CA ARG A 34 10.57 23.04 0.01
C ARG A 34 9.36 22.85 -0.89
N PHE A 35 9.57 22.24 -2.04
CA PHE A 35 8.47 21.88 -2.92
C PHE A 35 7.79 20.60 -2.43
N TRP A 36 6.49 20.71 -2.18
CA TRP A 36 5.58 19.60 -1.93
C TRP A 36 4.26 19.87 -2.67
N LYS A 37 3.50 18.82 -2.96
CA LYS A 37 2.18 18.91 -3.58
C LYS A 37 1.20 17.94 -2.91
N SER A 38 -0.07 18.29 -2.95
CA SER A 38 -1.17 17.35 -2.71
C SER A 38 -1.37 16.48 -3.95
N ILE A 39 -1.59 15.18 -3.71
CA ILE A 39 -1.84 14.19 -4.79
C ILE A 39 -3.32 14.21 -5.21
N GLY A 40 -4.22 14.65 -4.32
CA GLY A 40 -5.66 14.51 -4.49
C GLY A 40 -6.16 13.13 -4.05
N LEU A 41 -7.35 12.75 -4.52
CA LEU A 41 -7.92 11.40 -4.32
C LEU A 41 -8.13 11.01 -2.84
N GLY A 42 -8.30 11.99 -1.94
CA GLY A 42 -8.52 11.77 -0.50
C GLY A 42 -7.28 11.38 0.31
N PHE A 43 -6.08 11.39 -0.29
CA PHE A 43 -4.84 11.09 0.45
C PHE A 43 -4.26 12.34 1.11
N LYS A 44 -3.93 12.22 2.40
CA LYS A 44 -3.24 13.26 3.15
C LYS A 44 -1.74 13.23 2.81
N THR A 45 -1.15 14.40 2.62
CA THR A 45 0.31 14.55 2.47
C THR A 45 0.99 14.26 3.81
N PRO A 46 1.98 13.35 3.87
CA PRO A 46 2.65 13.02 5.13
C PRO A 46 3.44 14.23 5.64
N ARG A 47 3.51 14.40 6.98
CA ARG A 47 4.27 15.49 7.61
C ARG A 47 5.75 15.45 7.21
N GLU A 48 6.32 14.26 7.10
CA GLU A 48 7.71 14.05 6.65
C GLU A 48 7.95 14.57 5.22
N ALA A 49 6.94 14.62 4.33
CA ALA A 49 7.11 15.23 3.01
C ALA A 49 7.20 16.75 3.07
N ILE A 50 6.49 17.38 4.02
CA ILE A 50 6.39 18.83 4.18
C ILE A 50 7.63 19.38 4.90
N GLU A 51 8.02 18.73 5.99
CA GLU A 51 9.07 19.20 6.90
C GLU A 51 10.41 18.50 6.70
N GLY A 52 10.40 17.30 6.10
CA GLY A 52 11.60 16.51 5.90
C GLY A 52 12.57 17.12 4.89
N THR A 53 13.81 16.63 4.91
CA THR A 53 14.91 17.16 4.08
C THR A 53 15.38 16.20 2.99
N TYR A 54 14.75 15.03 2.85
CA TYR A 54 15.11 14.06 1.82
C TYR A 54 14.84 14.61 0.40
N ILE A 55 15.60 14.11 -0.58
CA ILE A 55 15.46 14.50 -1.98
C ILE A 55 15.16 13.26 -2.81
N ASP A 56 13.96 13.21 -3.38
CA ASP A 56 13.51 12.12 -4.23
C ASP A 56 12.67 12.65 -5.40
N LYS A 57 13.16 12.40 -6.62
CA LYS A 57 12.51 12.80 -7.87
C LYS A 57 11.31 11.89 -8.20
N LYS A 58 11.31 10.65 -7.68
CA LYS A 58 10.29 9.63 -7.91
C LYS A 58 9.13 9.72 -6.91
N CYS A 59 9.29 10.45 -5.80
CA CYS A 59 8.25 10.63 -4.79
C CYS A 59 7.00 11.32 -5.37
N PRO A 60 5.78 10.87 -4.98
CA PRO A 60 4.55 11.47 -5.50
C PRO A 60 4.18 12.79 -4.80
N PHE A 61 4.78 13.10 -3.63
CA PHE A 61 4.53 14.35 -2.89
C PHE A 61 5.55 15.45 -3.16
N THR A 62 6.84 15.12 -3.26
CA THR A 62 7.92 16.12 -3.43
C THR A 62 8.51 16.13 -4.82
N GLY A 63 8.15 15.15 -5.66
CA GLY A 63 8.58 15.04 -7.04
C GLY A 63 7.52 15.50 -8.04
N THR A 64 7.86 15.39 -9.33
CA THR A 64 6.95 15.71 -10.44
C THR A 64 6.01 14.55 -10.78
N VAL A 65 6.17 13.38 -10.17
CA VAL A 65 5.40 12.16 -10.47
C VAL A 65 3.93 12.35 -10.10
N SER A 66 3.04 12.19 -11.07
CA SER A 66 1.59 12.19 -10.88
C SER A 66 1.07 10.76 -10.70
N ILE A 67 0.10 10.58 -9.81
CA ILE A 67 -0.63 9.33 -9.66
C ILE A 67 -1.84 9.38 -10.60
N ARG A 68 -2.02 8.35 -11.42
CA ARG A 68 -3.13 8.25 -12.37
C ARG A 68 -3.48 6.79 -12.65
N GLY A 69 -4.78 6.49 -12.70
CA GLY A 69 -5.29 5.16 -12.95
C GLY A 69 -5.57 4.39 -11.66
N ARG A 70 -5.09 3.15 -11.59
CA ARG A 70 -5.48 2.19 -10.56
C ARG A 70 -4.85 2.52 -9.20
N ILE A 71 -5.64 2.40 -8.15
CA ILE A 71 -5.19 2.40 -6.76
C ILE A 71 -5.37 0.98 -6.24
N ILE A 72 -4.28 0.37 -5.78
CA ILE A 72 -4.24 -1.04 -5.37
C ILE A 72 -3.78 -1.10 -3.92
N ALA A 73 -4.49 -1.89 -3.12
CA ALA A 73 -4.05 -2.28 -1.78
C ALA A 73 -3.40 -3.67 -1.84
N GLY A 74 -2.35 -3.87 -1.04
CA GLY A 74 -1.70 -5.16 -0.88
C GLY A 74 -0.79 -5.17 0.35
N THR A 75 -0.13 -6.29 0.60
CA THR A 75 0.81 -6.43 1.72
C THR A 75 2.24 -6.28 1.22
N CYS A 76 3.08 -5.61 2.01
CA CYS A 76 4.51 -5.54 1.74
C CYS A 76 5.14 -6.91 1.96
N HIS A 77 5.63 -7.54 0.90
CA HIS A 77 6.30 -8.83 1.00
C HIS A 77 7.77 -8.68 1.37
N SER A 78 8.49 -7.81 0.66
CA SER A 78 9.90 -7.57 0.92
C SER A 78 10.28 -6.12 0.67
N ALA A 79 11.16 -5.60 1.54
CA ALA A 79 11.66 -4.23 1.51
C ALA A 79 13.20 -4.17 1.43
N LYS A 80 13.80 -5.12 0.71
CA LYS A 80 15.26 -5.29 0.61
C LYS A 80 15.91 -4.34 -0.39
N MET A 81 15.12 -3.75 -1.29
CA MET A 81 15.63 -2.90 -2.36
C MET A 81 15.64 -1.43 -1.94
N ASN A 82 16.59 -0.67 -2.47
CA ASN A 82 16.68 0.76 -2.20
C ASN A 82 15.41 1.49 -2.69
N ARG A 83 14.65 2.03 -1.72
CA ARG A 83 13.44 2.85 -1.95
C ARG A 83 12.38 2.17 -2.83
N THR A 84 12.36 0.85 -2.89
CA THR A 84 11.37 0.07 -3.64
C THR A 84 10.98 -1.17 -2.84
N ILE A 85 9.71 -1.54 -2.92
CA ILE A 85 9.15 -2.70 -2.24
C ILE A 85 8.43 -3.60 -3.22
N ILE A 86 8.36 -4.89 -2.90
CA ILE A 86 7.50 -5.82 -3.61
C ILE A 86 6.22 -5.95 -2.81
N VAL A 87 5.11 -5.53 -3.40
CA VAL A 87 3.78 -5.69 -2.81
C VAL A 87 3.11 -6.90 -3.40
N ARG A 88 2.60 -7.77 -2.53
CA ARG A 88 1.87 -8.96 -2.91
C ARG A 88 0.38 -8.71 -2.74
N ARG A 89 -0.37 -9.02 -3.79
CA ARG A 89 -1.84 -9.08 -3.76
C ARG A 89 -2.25 -10.53 -3.89
N ASN A 90 -2.86 -11.07 -2.85
CA ASN A 90 -3.48 -12.39 -2.89
C ASN A 90 -4.93 -12.22 -3.35
N TYR A 91 -5.38 -13.06 -4.28
CA TYR A 91 -6.75 -13.07 -4.75
C TYR A 91 -7.19 -14.50 -5.03
N LEU A 92 -8.51 -14.71 -4.98
CA LEU A 92 -9.12 -15.99 -5.26
C LEU A 92 -9.56 -16.02 -6.72
N HIS A 93 -9.03 -16.96 -7.48
CA HIS A 93 -9.40 -17.18 -8.87
C HIS A 93 -10.53 -18.20 -8.95
N PHE A 94 -11.68 -17.81 -9.48
CA PHE A 94 -12.84 -18.70 -9.64
C PHE A 94 -12.66 -19.66 -10.81
N VAL A 95 -12.81 -20.96 -10.56
CA VAL A 95 -12.70 -22.00 -11.60
C VAL A 95 -14.09 -22.44 -12.05
N LYS A 96 -14.52 -21.94 -13.22
CA LYS A 96 -15.86 -22.16 -13.78
C LYS A 96 -16.25 -23.65 -13.90
N LYS A 97 -15.30 -24.55 -14.18
CA LYS A 97 -15.54 -25.99 -14.33
C LYS A 97 -16.07 -26.67 -13.06
N TYR A 98 -15.72 -26.18 -11.87
CA TYR A 98 -16.14 -26.77 -10.59
C TYR A 98 -17.40 -26.10 -10.01
N GLN A 99 -18.12 -25.32 -10.82
CA GLN A 99 -19.43 -24.76 -10.50
C GLN A 99 -20.53 -25.83 -10.64
N ARG A 100 -20.40 -26.97 -9.93
CA ARG A 100 -21.54 -27.89 -9.81
C ARG A 100 -22.57 -27.23 -8.88
N GLN A 101 -23.75 -26.92 -9.43
CA GLN A 101 -24.91 -26.43 -8.69
C GLN A 101 -25.11 -27.36 -7.49
N VAL A 102 -25.05 -26.82 -6.27
CA VAL A 102 -25.72 -27.49 -5.16
C VAL A 102 -27.17 -27.15 -5.38
N ASN A 103 -27.86 -27.99 -6.16
CA ASN A 103 -29.30 -27.99 -6.17
C ASN A 103 -29.73 -28.41 -4.76
N TYR A 104 -30.07 -27.44 -3.91
CA TYR A 104 -30.91 -27.69 -2.75
C TYR A 104 -32.34 -27.97 -3.25
N HIS A 105 -32.52 -29.06 -4.00
CA HIS A 105 -33.83 -29.68 -4.14
C HIS A 105 -33.97 -30.60 -2.93
N GLY A 106 -34.68 -30.15 -1.88
CA GLY A 106 -35.00 -30.99 -0.74
C GLY A 106 -35.01 -30.29 0.62
N LEU A 107 -35.67 -29.14 0.76
CA LEU A 107 -36.20 -28.70 2.05
C LEU A 107 -37.69 -29.04 2.14
N TYR A 108 -37.97 -30.34 2.15
CA TYR A 108 -39.18 -31.00 2.61
C TYR A 108 -38.66 -32.40 2.98
N THR A 109 -38.58 -32.84 4.22
CA THR A 109 -39.66 -33.00 5.20
C THR A 109 -39.11 -33.19 6.62
N TYR A 110 -39.90 -32.76 7.61
CA TYR A 110 -40.00 -33.22 9.00
C TYR A 110 -39.17 -34.46 9.40
N VAL A 111 -38.32 -34.33 10.43
CA VAL A 111 -38.51 -35.04 11.72
C VAL A 111 -37.60 -34.48 12.82
N SER A 112 -38.20 -34.34 14.00
CA SER A 112 -37.68 -33.93 15.30
C SER A 112 -36.42 -34.67 15.75
N PHE A 113 -35.40 -33.97 16.25
CA PHE A 113 -34.49 -34.46 17.31
C PHE A 113 -33.71 -33.29 17.95
N PRO A 114 -33.75 -33.11 19.29
CA PRO A 114 -32.93 -32.14 20.01
C PRO A 114 -31.74 -32.86 20.69
N PHE A 115 -30.55 -32.90 20.07
CA PHE A 115 -29.35 -33.31 20.82
C PHE A 115 -28.04 -32.81 20.16
N LEU A 116 -27.19 -32.22 21.00
CA LEU A 116 -25.78 -31.88 20.81
C LEU A 116 -25.37 -31.06 19.57
N ARG A 117 -25.34 -29.73 19.72
CA ARG A 117 -24.58 -28.83 18.85
C ARG A 117 -23.11 -28.77 19.28
N SER A 118 -22.44 -29.92 19.32
CA SER A 118 -20.98 -30.01 19.50
C SER A 118 -20.30 -29.70 18.17
N ASN A 119 -19.47 -28.65 18.15
CA ASN A 119 -18.34 -28.43 17.24
C ASN A 119 -18.44 -29.09 15.86
N ILE A 120 -19.35 -28.61 15.01
CA ILE A 120 -19.13 -28.73 13.57
C ILE A 120 -18.15 -27.61 13.23
N GLY A 121 -16.86 -27.88 13.45
CA GLY A 121 -15.79 -27.23 12.73
C GLY A 121 -16.01 -27.56 11.26
N ALA A 122 -16.83 -26.74 10.59
CA ALA A 122 -17.17 -26.89 9.20
C ALA A 122 -15.86 -26.78 8.41
N ASN A 123 -15.28 -27.94 8.08
CA ASN A 123 -14.44 -28.08 6.92
C ASN A 123 -15.29 -27.58 5.74
N LEU A 124 -15.04 -26.34 5.31
CA LEU A 124 -15.63 -25.82 4.09
C LEU A 124 -15.38 -26.84 2.97
N PRO A 125 -16.40 -27.18 2.15
CA PRO A 125 -16.23 -28.14 1.07
C PRO A 125 -15.11 -27.69 0.12
N PRO A 126 -14.42 -28.63 -0.57
CA PRO A 126 -13.22 -28.35 -1.35
C PRO A 126 -13.46 -27.26 -2.39
N CYS A 127 -12.89 -26.10 -2.06
CA CYS A 127 -12.55 -24.92 -2.83
C CYS A 127 -13.06 -24.85 -4.29
N ARG A 128 -14.14 -24.08 -4.51
CA ARG A 128 -14.52 -23.51 -5.83
C ARG A 128 -13.51 -22.48 -6.38
N TYR A 129 -12.51 -22.10 -5.59
CA TYR A 129 -11.59 -21.01 -5.88
C TYR A 129 -10.13 -21.42 -5.66
N GLU A 130 -9.25 -21.06 -6.59
CA GLU A 130 -7.81 -21.26 -6.53
C GLU A 130 -7.13 -20.03 -5.91
N LYS A 131 -6.25 -20.22 -4.92
CA LYS A 131 -5.48 -19.11 -4.34
C LYS A 131 -4.37 -18.71 -5.30
N ARG A 132 -4.42 -17.47 -5.82
CA ARG A 132 -3.38 -16.89 -6.67
C ARG A 132 -2.79 -15.64 -6.03
N HIS A 133 -1.61 -15.28 -6.50
CA HIS A 133 -0.96 -14.06 -6.09
C HIS A 133 -0.33 -13.34 -7.27
N SER A 134 -0.26 -12.02 -7.16
CA SER A 134 0.47 -11.17 -8.10
C SER A 134 1.45 -10.29 -7.32
N ASN A 135 2.70 -10.25 -7.78
CA ASN A 135 3.74 -9.40 -7.21
C ASN A 135 3.82 -8.10 -8.00
N ILE A 136 3.69 -6.98 -7.30
CA ILE A 136 3.66 -5.64 -7.86
C ILE A 136 4.82 -4.85 -7.26
N PRO A 137 5.81 -4.44 -8.06
CA PRO A 137 6.91 -3.60 -7.58
C PRO A 137 6.45 -2.14 -7.46
N ALA A 138 6.68 -1.54 -6.30
CA ALA A 138 6.29 -0.17 -6.00
C ALA A 138 7.47 0.65 -5.48
N HIS A 139 7.54 1.92 -5.87
CA HIS A 139 8.47 2.90 -5.31
C HIS A 139 7.97 3.36 -3.94
N VAL A 140 8.89 3.53 -2.99
CA VAL A 140 8.62 4.05 -1.65
C VAL A 140 9.38 5.35 -1.50
N SER A 141 8.64 6.45 -1.29
CA SER A 141 9.27 7.70 -0.89
C SER A 141 9.81 7.58 0.54
N PRO A 142 10.96 8.21 0.86
CA PRO A 142 11.55 8.16 2.19
C PRO A 142 10.66 8.62 3.37
N CYS A 143 9.51 9.26 3.11
CA CYS A 143 8.50 9.61 4.12
C CYS A 143 7.85 8.41 4.82
N PHE A 144 7.97 7.23 4.22
CA PHE A 144 7.29 6.04 4.70
C PHE A 144 8.34 5.04 5.15
N ARG A 145 8.31 4.74 6.44
CA ARG A 145 9.03 3.59 7.01
C ARG A 145 8.15 2.37 6.82
N VAL A 146 8.50 1.52 5.86
CA VAL A 146 7.76 0.29 5.54
C VAL A 146 8.48 -0.90 6.14
N LYS A 147 7.74 -1.76 6.85
CA LYS A 147 8.21 -3.06 7.31
C LYS A 147 7.56 -4.17 6.48
N GLU A 148 8.18 -5.33 6.47
CA GLU A 148 7.58 -6.53 5.87
C GLU A 148 6.31 -6.88 6.64
N GLY A 149 5.23 -7.19 5.92
CA GLY A 149 3.91 -7.47 6.48
C GLY A 149 2.96 -6.26 6.61
N ASP A 150 3.43 -5.03 6.39
CA ASP A 150 2.55 -3.86 6.44
C ASP A 150 1.54 -3.85 5.27
N HIS A 151 0.34 -3.32 5.54
CA HIS A 151 -0.65 -3.09 4.49
C HIS A 151 -0.37 -1.75 3.81
N VAL A 152 -0.20 -1.77 2.49
CA VAL A 152 0.22 -0.61 1.72
C VAL A 152 -0.80 -0.32 0.63
N ILE A 153 -1.16 0.95 0.51
CA ILE A 153 -1.97 1.48 -0.59
C ILE A 153 -1.05 2.16 -1.58
N ILE A 154 -1.19 1.76 -2.84
CA ILE A 154 -0.29 2.09 -3.92
C ILE A 154 -1.08 2.70 -5.06
N GLY A 155 -0.55 3.76 -5.65
CA GLY A 155 -1.10 4.39 -6.84
C GLY A 155 -0.29 4.06 -8.08
N GLN A 156 -0.98 3.81 -9.18
CA GLN A 156 -0.36 3.72 -10.50
C GLN A 156 0.23 5.07 -10.91
N CYS A 157 1.39 5.04 -11.54
CA CYS A 157 2.10 6.21 -12.03
C CYS A 157 2.68 5.97 -13.44
N ARG A 158 3.38 6.98 -13.98
CA ARG A 158 4.19 6.78 -15.18
C ARG A 158 5.31 5.77 -14.90
N PRO A 159 5.84 5.05 -15.91
CA PRO A 159 6.99 4.16 -15.71
C PRO A 159 8.17 4.93 -15.07
N LEU A 160 8.64 4.44 -13.93
CA LEU A 160 9.79 5.02 -13.18
C LEU A 160 11.07 4.23 -13.39
N SER A 161 10.93 2.93 -13.68
CA SER A 161 11.99 2.01 -14.05
C SER A 161 11.41 0.94 -14.98
N LYS A 162 12.21 -0.07 -15.34
CA LYS A 162 11.78 -1.21 -16.15
C LYS A 162 10.50 -1.87 -15.60
N THR A 163 10.43 -2.03 -14.27
CA THR A 163 9.35 -2.77 -13.62
C THR A 163 8.45 -1.87 -12.76
N VAL A 164 8.97 -0.78 -12.21
CA VAL A 164 8.24 0.07 -11.26
C VAL A 164 7.32 1.04 -12.00
N ARG A 165 6.03 0.78 -11.91
CA ARG A 165 4.93 1.61 -12.46
C ARG A 165 3.96 2.09 -11.39
N PHE A 166 4.34 1.91 -10.13
CA PHE A 166 3.50 2.08 -8.96
C PHE A 166 4.27 2.79 -7.86
N ASN A 167 3.58 3.57 -7.04
CA ASN A 167 4.17 4.35 -5.96
C ASN A 167 3.32 4.27 -4.70
N VAL A 168 3.96 4.19 -3.53
CA VAL A 168 3.27 4.10 -2.25
C VAL A 168 2.64 5.45 -1.88
N LEU A 169 1.37 5.40 -1.48
CA LEU A 169 0.59 6.58 -1.08
C LEU A 169 0.30 6.61 0.42
N LYS A 170 0.03 5.45 1.00
CA LYS A 170 -0.30 5.30 2.41
C LYS A 170 0.18 3.94 2.91
N VAL A 171 0.76 3.93 4.10
CA VAL A 171 1.14 2.73 4.82
C VAL A 171 0.23 2.61 6.04
N ILE A 172 -0.30 1.41 6.24
CA ILE A 172 -1.06 1.02 7.42
C ILE A 172 -0.18 -0.02 8.14
N PRO A 173 0.48 0.37 9.23
CA PRO A 173 1.37 -0.53 9.94
C PRO A 173 0.56 -1.66 10.58
N ALA A 174 1.01 -2.90 10.41
CA ALA A 174 0.27 -4.09 10.87
C ALA A 174 0.04 -4.13 12.40
N GLY A 175 0.89 -3.43 13.17
CA GLY A 175 0.77 -3.32 14.63
C GLY A 175 -0.21 -2.24 15.14
N SER A 176 -0.85 -1.46 14.26
CA SER A 176 -1.76 -0.37 14.65
C SER A 176 -3.24 -0.75 14.69
N THR A 177 -3.61 -1.96 14.24
CA THR A 177 -4.90 -2.60 14.56
C THR A 177 -4.88 -3.11 16.00
N GLY A 178 -4.65 -2.19 16.94
CA GLY A 178 -4.83 -2.35 18.37
C GLY A 178 -6.22 -1.89 18.77
N GLY A 179 -7.22 -2.65 18.35
CA GLY A 179 -8.55 -2.71 18.95
C GLY A 179 -8.81 -4.17 19.26
N SER A 180 -8.61 -4.54 20.53
CA SER A 180 -8.93 -5.82 21.18
C SER A 180 -9.77 -6.81 20.34
N GLY A 181 -9.12 -7.84 19.79
CA GLY A 181 -9.79 -8.88 19.03
C GLY A 181 -8.86 -9.56 18.04
N GLY A 182 -7.87 -10.30 18.55
CA GLY A 182 -6.94 -11.09 17.76
C GLY A 182 -7.65 -12.18 16.97
N LYS A 183 -8.12 -11.86 15.77
CA LYS A 183 -8.28 -12.83 14.68
C LYS A 183 -7.38 -12.35 13.56
N LYS A 184 -6.39 -13.17 13.17
CA LYS A 184 -5.56 -12.95 11.98
C LYS A 184 -6.50 -12.85 10.78
N ALA A 185 -6.82 -11.63 10.38
CA ALA A 185 -7.77 -11.37 9.32
C ALA A 185 -7.10 -11.68 7.98
N PHE A 186 -7.53 -12.77 7.35
CA PHE A 186 -7.43 -12.89 5.91
C PHE A 186 -8.31 -11.78 5.32
N THR A 187 -7.72 -10.64 4.97
CA THR A 187 -8.42 -9.57 4.24
C THR A 187 -8.50 -9.98 2.77
N ALA A 188 -9.55 -10.74 2.43
CA ALA A 188 -9.99 -10.88 1.05
C ALA A 188 -10.61 -9.54 0.64
N ALA A 189 -10.00 -8.86 -0.32
CA ALA A 189 -10.55 -7.68 -0.99
C ALA A 189 -11.24 -8.09 -2.29
#